data_AF-A0A0K9PSB1-F1
#
_entry.id   AF-A0A0K9PSB1-F1
#
_cell.length_a   1.000
_cell.length_b   1.000
_cell.length_c   1.000
_cell.angle_alpha   90.00
_cell.angle_beta   90.00
_cell.angle_gamma   90.00
#
_symmetry.space_group_name_H-M   'P 1'
#
loop_
_entity.id
_entity.type
_entity.pdbx_description
1 polymer ?
#
loop_
_entity_poly.entity_id
_entity_poly.type
_entity_poly.pdbx_seq_one_letter_code
_entity_poly.pdbx_strand_id
1 'polypeptide(L)'
;MGKAFLPSTLLSFFFLWFLLLVFLTKIECTVTYDAKSIVINGQRRILISGSIHYPRSTPEKAKDGGVDVIQTYVLWNGHEPSPGNYNFQGRYDLVRFLKTVHKAGLYAHLRIGVFYEPQGGPIILSQACMNHDCFSIENEYGPESKAFGFSGHNYMDWDGKMVVGMQTGVPWVMCKEEDASDPVINTCNGVYCDAFTPNQPYRPKMLTEAWSGWKTMQLCDHLEKREWRRS
;
A
#
# COMPACT_ATOMS: atom_id res chain seq x y z
N MET A 1 27.07 50.10 32.57
CA MET A 1 26.61 48.97 31.73
C MET A 1 25.33 49.40 31.01
N GLY A 2 25.44 49.90 29.78
CA GLY A 2 24.28 50.30 28.98
C GLY A 2 23.66 49.09 28.30
N LYS A 3 22.38 48.80 28.57
CA LYS A 3 21.63 47.76 27.86
C LYS A 3 21.33 48.27 26.45
N ALA A 4 21.93 47.65 25.43
CA ALA A 4 21.59 47.93 24.04
C ALA A 4 20.14 47.48 23.79
N PHE A 5 19.23 48.45 23.60
CA PHE A 5 17.85 48.19 23.19
C PHE A 5 17.80 48.10 21.66
N LEU A 6 17.44 46.93 21.14
CA LEU A 6 17.16 46.75 19.72
C LEU A 6 15.88 47.54 19.34
N PRO A 7 15.92 48.37 18.28
CA PRO A 7 14.75 49.10 17.80
C PRO A 7 13.58 48.17 17.48
N SER A 8 12.34 48.55 17.84
CA SER A 8 11.14 47.73 17.64
C SER A 8 10.90 47.36 16.17
N THR A 9 11.31 48.22 15.24
CA THR A 9 11.27 47.99 13.80
C THR A 9 12.15 46.80 13.38
N LEU A 10 13.34 46.66 13.95
CA LEU A 10 14.24 45.52 13.68
C LEU A 10 13.66 44.20 14.21
N LEU A 11 12.96 44.23 15.35
CA LEU A 11 12.24 43.06 15.86
C LEU A 11 11.10 42.64 14.91
N SER A 12 10.34 43.60 14.39
CA SER A 12 9.25 43.34 13.44
C SER A 12 9.77 42.77 12.12
N PHE A 13 10.91 43.25 11.61
CA PHE A 13 11.55 42.68 10.42
C PHE A 13 12.04 41.25 10.66
N PHE A 14 12.64 40.98 11.82
CA PHE A 14 13.07 39.62 12.17
C PHE A 14 11.89 38.66 12.28
N PHE A 15 10.78 39.12 12.85
CA PHE A 15 9.56 38.31 12.99
C PHE A 15 8.87 38.05 11.64
N LEU A 16 8.78 39.05 10.77
CA LEU A 16 8.25 38.90 9.41
C LEU A 16 9.14 38.00 8.54
N TRP A 17 10.47 38.10 8.66
CA TRP A 17 11.42 37.24 7.97
C TRP A 17 11.37 35.80 8.49
N PHE A 18 11.24 35.60 9.80
CA PHE A 18 11.04 34.29 10.40
C PHE A 18 9.70 33.67 9.98
N LEU A 19 8.61 34.44 9.96
CA LEU A 19 7.32 34.01 9.42
C LEU A 19 7.44 33.63 7.95
N LEU A 20 8.11 34.44 7.13
CA LEU A 20 8.34 34.14 5.71
C LEU A 20 9.15 32.84 5.54
N LEU A 21 10.17 32.63 6.36
CA LEU A 21 10.96 31.38 6.40
C LEU A 21 10.11 30.17 6.78
N VAL A 22 9.23 30.29 7.78
CA VAL A 22 8.29 29.24 8.19
C VAL A 22 7.23 28.98 7.11
N PHE A 23 6.80 30.00 6.35
CA PHE A 23 5.89 29.84 5.21
C PHE A 23 6.59 29.23 3.98
N LEU A 24 7.91 29.39 3.85
CA LEU A 24 8.72 28.85 2.75
C LEU A 24 9.20 27.42 3.00
N THR A 25 9.13 26.89 4.23
CA THR A 25 9.37 25.47 4.47
C THR A 25 8.24 24.67 3.83
N LYS A 26 8.47 24.15 2.63
CA LYS A 26 7.59 23.16 2.03
C LYS A 26 7.55 21.93 2.94
N ILE A 27 6.34 21.56 3.37
CA ILE A 27 6.11 20.23 3.95
C ILE A 27 6.07 19.27 2.77
N GLU A 28 7.23 18.75 2.38
CA GLU A 28 7.28 17.61 1.47
C GLU A 28 7.02 16.35 2.30
N CYS A 29 5.90 15.67 2.00
CA CYS A 29 5.66 14.33 2.49
C CYS A 29 6.51 13.36 1.66
N THR A 30 7.68 13.04 2.17
CA THR A 30 8.64 12.17 1.48
C THR A 30 8.58 10.77 2.07
N VAL A 31 8.36 9.77 1.22
CA VAL A 31 8.43 8.36 1.59
C VAL A 31 9.52 7.68 0.78
N THR A 32 10.54 7.19 1.48
CA THR A 32 11.67 6.45 0.90
C THR A 32 11.95 5.19 1.71
N TYR A 33 13.02 4.48 1.40
CA TYR A 33 13.45 3.31 2.14
C TYR A 33 14.98 3.21 2.18
N ASP A 34 15.47 2.47 3.16
CA ASP A 34 16.84 1.99 3.20
C ASP A 34 16.86 0.51 3.62
N ALA A 35 18.06 -0.05 3.81
CA ALA A 35 18.25 -1.44 4.18
C ALA A 35 17.48 -1.86 5.45
N LYS A 36 17.08 -0.92 6.31
CA LYS A 36 16.47 -1.19 7.61
C LYS A 36 14.96 -1.00 7.62
N SER A 37 14.45 0.03 6.95
CA SER A 37 13.03 0.39 7.09
C SER A 37 12.53 1.33 5.99
N ILE A 38 11.20 1.47 5.93
CA ILE A 38 10.56 2.63 5.32
C ILE A 38 10.90 3.89 6.12
N VAL A 39 11.20 4.97 5.40
CA VAL A 39 11.55 6.28 5.92
C VAL A 39 10.44 7.25 5.53
N ILE A 40 9.69 7.74 6.52
CA ILE A 40 8.61 8.72 6.33
C ILE A 40 9.09 10.04 6.91
N ASN A 41 9.15 11.08 6.08
CA ASN A 41 9.61 12.42 6.45
C ASN A 41 10.98 12.41 7.15
N GLY A 42 11.92 11.63 6.60
CA GLY A 42 13.27 11.47 7.14
C GLY A 42 13.38 10.58 8.39
N GLN A 43 12.26 10.05 8.90
CA GLN A 43 12.26 9.18 10.08
C GLN A 43 12.03 7.73 9.70
N ARG A 44 12.95 6.85 10.14
CA ARG A 44 12.78 5.39 10.06
C ARG A 44 11.60 4.95 10.90
N ARG A 45 10.73 4.11 10.34
CA ARG A 45 9.54 3.59 11.02
C ARG A 45 9.49 2.07 10.92
N ILE A 46 9.19 1.42 12.04
CA ILE A 46 8.67 0.05 12.05
C ILE A 46 7.15 0.22 11.95
N LEU A 47 6.56 -0.29 10.87
CA LEU A 47 5.15 -0.10 10.57
C LEU A 47 4.38 -1.37 10.91
N ILE A 48 3.38 -1.26 11.79
CA ILE A 48 2.43 -2.34 12.06
C ILE A 48 1.22 -2.14 11.16
N SER A 49 0.97 -3.11 10.27
CA SER A 49 -0.11 -3.02 9.28
C SER A 49 -1.24 -4.00 9.59
N GLY A 50 -2.49 -3.56 9.39
CA GLY A 50 -3.69 -4.39 9.44
C GLY A 50 -4.46 -4.34 8.14
N SER A 51 -4.94 -5.48 7.64
CA SER A 51 -5.74 -5.53 6.41
C SER A 51 -7.22 -5.26 6.68
N ILE A 52 -7.78 -4.22 6.05
CA ILE A 52 -9.21 -3.89 6.09
C ILE A 52 -9.67 -3.58 4.67
N HIS A 53 -10.57 -4.40 4.15
CA HIS A 53 -11.12 -4.19 2.81
C HIS A 53 -12.34 -3.27 2.91
N TYR A 54 -12.28 -2.09 2.28
CA TYR A 54 -13.30 -1.05 2.38
C TYR A 54 -14.74 -1.47 2.02
N PRO A 55 -15.00 -2.49 1.18
CA PRO A 55 -16.37 -2.97 0.97
C PRO A 55 -16.91 -3.86 2.11
N ARG A 56 -16.05 -4.24 3.07
CA ARG A 56 -16.36 -5.20 4.14
C ARG A 56 -16.40 -4.57 5.54
N SER A 57 -15.69 -3.46 5.78
CA SER A 57 -15.65 -2.80 7.11
C SER A 57 -15.10 -1.37 7.06
N THR A 58 -15.29 -0.60 8.14
CA THR A 58 -14.67 0.71 8.38
C THR A 58 -13.36 0.61 9.19
N PRO A 59 -12.44 1.59 9.08
CA PRO A 59 -11.12 1.53 9.73
C PRO A 59 -11.12 1.94 11.22
N GLU A 60 -12.26 2.37 11.78
CA GLU A 60 -12.36 2.96 13.13
C GLU A 60 -11.84 2.03 14.23
N LYS A 61 -12.12 0.72 14.13
CA LYS A 61 -11.66 -0.29 15.11
C LYS A 61 -10.17 -0.61 15.02
N ALA A 62 -9.53 -0.29 13.90
CA ALA A 62 -8.14 -0.64 13.66
C ALA A 62 -7.19 0.18 14.53
N LYS A 63 -7.52 1.47 14.70
CA LYS A 63 -6.74 2.42 15.47
C LYS A 63 -6.55 1.96 16.92
N ASP A 64 -7.62 1.47 17.54
CA ASP A 64 -7.59 0.96 18.92
C ASP A 64 -6.75 -0.31 19.04
N GLY A 65 -6.56 -1.03 17.93
CA GLY A 65 -5.70 -2.21 17.82
C GLY A 65 -4.20 -1.91 17.68
N GLY A 66 -3.80 -0.63 17.68
CA GLY A 66 -2.39 -0.23 17.64
C GLY A 66 -1.71 -0.40 16.27
N VAL A 67 -2.47 -0.39 15.18
CA VAL A 67 -1.90 -0.40 13.82
C VAL A 67 -1.49 1.01 13.39
N ASP A 68 -0.41 1.11 12.63
CA ASP A 68 0.04 2.36 11.99
C ASP A 68 -0.50 2.50 10.56
N VAL A 69 -0.72 1.35 9.89
CA VAL A 69 -1.04 1.27 8.46
C VAL A 69 -2.28 0.42 8.22
N ILE A 70 -3.16 0.90 7.35
CA ILE A 70 -4.27 0.12 6.81
C ILE A 70 -3.92 -0.37 5.42
N GLN A 71 -3.91 -1.69 5.27
CA GLN A 71 -3.74 -2.35 3.98
C GLN A 71 -5.09 -2.69 3.36
N THR A 72 -5.31 -2.34 2.09
CA THR A 72 -6.52 -2.74 1.36
C THR A 72 -6.22 -3.03 -0.10
N TYR A 73 -6.92 -4.04 -0.62
CA TYR A 73 -7.02 -4.25 -2.07
C TYR A 73 -8.02 -3.30 -2.71
N VAL A 74 -7.75 -2.89 -3.95
CA VAL A 74 -8.72 -2.26 -4.84
C VAL A 74 -9.47 -3.35 -5.60
N LEU A 75 -10.78 -3.47 -5.39
CA LEU A 75 -11.60 -4.53 -5.98
C LEU A 75 -12.17 -4.08 -7.33
N TRP A 76 -11.39 -4.24 -8.41
CA TRP A 76 -11.72 -3.68 -9.73
C TRP A 76 -13.06 -4.16 -10.29
N ASN A 77 -13.42 -5.43 -10.08
CA ASN A 77 -14.72 -5.98 -10.50
C ASN A 77 -15.94 -5.21 -9.96
N GLY A 78 -15.80 -4.56 -8.80
CA GLY A 78 -16.83 -3.68 -8.25
C GLY A 78 -16.75 -2.24 -8.75
N HIS A 79 -15.56 -1.82 -9.18
CA HIS A 79 -15.28 -0.48 -9.72
C HIS A 79 -15.56 -0.36 -11.22
N GLU A 80 -15.46 -1.43 -11.99
CA GLU A 80 -15.81 -1.48 -13.42
C GLU A 80 -16.66 -2.74 -13.71
N PRO A 81 -17.95 -2.76 -13.31
CA PRO A 81 -18.85 -3.89 -13.58
C PRO A 81 -19.06 -4.16 -15.08
N SER A 82 -18.86 -3.16 -15.94
CA SER A 82 -18.85 -3.30 -17.40
C SER A 82 -17.86 -2.29 -17.98
N PRO A 83 -17.22 -2.57 -19.13
CA PRO A 83 -16.18 -1.70 -19.70
C PRO A 83 -16.62 -0.23 -19.79
N GLY A 84 -15.83 0.66 -19.19
CA GLY A 84 -16.07 2.11 -19.15
C GLY A 84 -17.15 2.58 -18.17
N ASN A 85 -17.80 1.68 -17.42
CA ASN A 85 -18.82 2.03 -16.43
C ASN A 85 -18.24 1.96 -15.02
N TYR A 86 -17.89 3.11 -14.45
CA TYR A 86 -17.19 3.17 -13.17
C TYR A 86 -18.12 3.35 -11.96
N ASN A 87 -17.82 2.66 -10.86
CA ASN A 87 -18.55 2.77 -9.60
C ASN A 87 -17.61 3.08 -8.43
N PHE A 88 -17.70 4.30 -7.90
CA PHE A 88 -16.99 4.74 -6.68
C PHE A 88 -17.98 5.22 -5.60
N GLN A 89 -19.18 4.62 -5.54
CA GLN A 89 -20.24 5.03 -4.62
C GLN A 89 -20.43 4.04 -3.47
N GLY A 90 -21.03 4.53 -2.38
CA GLY A 90 -21.41 3.71 -1.23
C GLY A 90 -20.22 2.97 -0.62
N ARG A 91 -20.30 1.64 -0.54
CA ARG A 91 -19.21 0.79 0.00
C ARG A 91 -18.00 0.66 -0.93
N TYR A 92 -18.12 1.11 -2.19
CA TYR A 92 -17.04 1.16 -3.17
C TYR A 92 -16.41 2.55 -3.26
N ASP A 93 -16.74 3.47 -2.35
CA ASP A 93 -16.11 4.80 -2.29
C ASP A 93 -14.70 4.70 -1.66
N LEU A 94 -13.73 4.37 -2.50
CA LEU A 94 -12.32 4.25 -2.12
C LEU A 94 -11.77 5.57 -1.55
N VAL A 95 -12.16 6.70 -2.12
CA VAL A 95 -11.66 8.02 -1.74
C VAL A 95 -12.16 8.37 -0.34
N ARG A 96 -13.43 8.14 -0.05
CA ARG A 96 -13.98 8.30 1.30
C ARG A 96 -13.29 7.39 2.31
N PHE A 97 -12.98 6.15 1.93
CA PHE A 97 -12.23 5.25 2.80
C PHE A 97 -10.84 5.81 3.13
N LEU A 98 -10.06 6.22 2.13
CA LEU A 98 -8.73 6.80 2.33
C LEU A 98 -8.76 8.09 3.15
N LYS A 99 -9.76 8.95 2.95
CA LYS A 99 -10.00 10.14 3.80
C LYS A 99 -10.30 9.76 5.24
N THR A 100 -11.00 8.66 5.48
CA THR A 100 -11.28 8.16 6.83
C THR A 100 -10.01 7.63 7.51
N VAL A 101 -9.17 6.88 6.78
CA VAL A 101 -7.85 6.43 7.25
C VAL A 101 -6.98 7.65 7.63
N HIS A 102 -6.96 8.68 6.78
CA HIS A 102 -6.25 9.92 7.06
C HIS A 102 -6.75 10.62 8.32
N LYS A 103 -8.07 10.77 8.46
CA LYS A 103 -8.69 11.41 9.62
C LYS A 103 -8.43 10.64 10.91
N ALA A 104 -8.26 9.32 10.83
CA ALA A 104 -7.85 8.50 11.95
C ALA A 104 -6.37 8.68 12.35
N GLY A 105 -5.57 9.34 11.50
CA GLY A 105 -4.13 9.51 11.70
C GLY A 105 -3.32 8.27 11.32
N LEU A 106 -3.89 7.40 10.48
CA LEU A 106 -3.27 6.18 9.98
C LEU A 106 -2.73 6.40 8.56
N TYR A 107 -1.77 5.57 8.16
CA TYR A 107 -1.30 5.50 6.78
C TYR A 107 -2.05 4.43 5.97
N ALA A 108 -1.96 4.49 4.65
CA ALA A 108 -2.53 3.49 3.75
C ALA A 108 -1.45 2.76 2.93
N HIS A 109 -1.57 1.43 2.87
CA HIS A 109 -0.89 0.57 1.90
C HIS A 109 -1.92 0.06 0.90
N LEU A 110 -1.85 0.56 -0.34
CA LEU A 110 -2.86 0.31 -1.35
C LEU A 110 -2.39 -0.80 -2.31
N ARG A 111 -3.14 -1.90 -2.41
CA ARG A 111 -2.84 -3.03 -3.30
C ARG A 111 -3.78 -2.97 -4.51
N ILE A 112 -3.25 -2.60 -5.67
CA ILE A 112 -4.04 -2.10 -6.79
C ILE A 112 -3.92 -3.04 -7.99
N GLY A 113 -5.03 -3.63 -8.40
CA GLY A 113 -5.25 -4.19 -9.76
C GLY A 113 -5.23 -3.07 -10.80
N VAL A 114 -4.37 -3.08 -11.82
CA VAL A 114 -4.05 -1.91 -12.69
C VAL A 114 -5.23 -0.95 -12.96
N PHE A 115 -5.14 0.23 -12.34
CA PHE A 115 -5.49 1.60 -12.76
C PHE A 115 -5.40 2.47 -11.49
N TYR A 116 -4.53 3.49 -11.47
CA TYR A 116 -4.28 4.36 -10.30
C TYR A 116 -4.83 5.77 -10.54
N GLU A 117 -5.72 6.24 -9.67
CA GLU A 117 -6.20 7.63 -9.65
C GLU A 117 -6.04 8.22 -8.23
N PRO A 118 -5.02 9.05 -7.97
CA PRO A 118 -4.79 9.65 -6.66
C PRO A 118 -5.70 10.86 -6.42
N GLN A 119 -6.85 10.67 -5.77
CA GLN A 119 -7.73 11.80 -5.35
C GLN A 119 -7.39 12.38 -3.96
N GLY A 120 -6.11 12.30 -3.55
CA GLY A 120 -5.61 12.81 -2.27
C GLY A 120 -5.92 11.90 -1.07
N GLY A 121 -4.90 11.22 -0.56
CA GLY A 121 -4.96 10.34 0.61
C GLY A 121 -3.56 10.01 1.17
N PRO A 122 -3.44 9.43 2.37
CA PRO A 122 -2.18 9.20 3.08
C PRO A 122 -1.53 7.89 2.63
N ILE A 123 -1.42 7.69 1.32
CA ILE A 123 -0.82 6.48 0.75
C ILE A 123 0.68 6.59 0.97
N ILE A 124 1.26 5.58 1.62
CA ILE A 124 2.72 5.50 1.87
C ILE A 124 3.39 4.34 1.13
N LEU A 125 2.59 3.37 0.68
CA LEU A 125 3.05 2.23 -0.07
C LEU A 125 1.99 1.88 -1.10
N SER A 126 2.44 1.51 -2.29
CA SER A 126 1.57 0.95 -3.32
C SER A 126 2.09 -0.43 -3.70
N GLN A 127 1.18 -1.39 -3.85
CA GLN A 127 1.48 -2.72 -4.37
C GLN A 127 0.75 -2.89 -5.68
N ALA A 128 1.47 -3.32 -6.72
CA ALA A 128 0.87 -3.67 -8.00
C ALA A 128 0.20 -5.05 -7.89
N CYS A 129 -0.99 -5.16 -8.47
CA CYS A 129 -1.73 -6.36 -8.81
C CYS A 129 -2.23 -6.12 -10.27
N MET A 130 -2.44 -7.11 -11.13
CA MET A 130 -3.06 -6.89 -12.45
C MET A 130 -4.36 -7.69 -12.58
N ASN A 131 -5.27 -7.27 -13.46
CA ASN A 131 -6.65 -7.78 -13.54
C ASN A 131 -6.81 -8.87 -14.62
N HIS A 132 -7.48 -9.99 -14.30
CA HIS A 132 -8.86 -10.33 -14.70
C HIS A 132 -9.16 -11.78 -14.24
N ASP A 133 -10.27 -11.97 -13.52
CA ASP A 133 -10.67 -13.15 -12.74
C ASP A 133 -9.90 -13.34 -11.42
N CYS A 134 -10.59 -13.76 -10.34
CA CYS A 134 -9.99 -14.05 -9.03
C CYS A 134 -9.06 -15.28 -9.02
N PHE A 135 -8.47 -15.61 -10.17
CA PHE A 135 -7.33 -16.49 -10.32
C PHE A 135 -6.14 -15.59 -10.73
N SER A 136 -5.21 -15.42 -9.79
CA SER A 136 -3.91 -14.72 -9.87
C SER A 136 -3.61 -13.89 -11.12
N ILE A 137 -3.55 -12.56 -10.98
CA ILE A 137 -2.55 -11.74 -11.68
C ILE A 137 -2.00 -10.62 -10.71
N GLU A 138 -0.66 -10.54 -10.61
CA GLU A 138 0.30 -9.74 -9.79
C GLU A 138 0.21 -9.69 -8.26
N ASN A 139 -0.59 -10.55 -7.65
CA ASN A 139 -0.43 -10.88 -6.23
C ASN A 139 0.22 -12.27 -6.10
N GLU A 140 1.47 -12.33 -5.66
CA GLU A 140 2.23 -13.59 -5.55
C GLU A 140 2.54 -14.25 -6.90
N TYR A 141 2.89 -13.47 -7.93
CA TYR A 141 3.06 -13.98 -9.31
C TYR A 141 4.42 -14.66 -9.58
N GLY A 142 5.42 -14.51 -8.71
CA GLY A 142 6.75 -15.12 -8.91
C GLY A 142 6.75 -16.61 -9.26
N PRO A 143 5.91 -17.47 -8.64
CA PRO A 143 5.75 -18.87 -9.05
C PRO A 143 5.25 -19.03 -10.50
N GLU A 144 4.26 -18.25 -10.91
CA GLU A 144 3.70 -18.23 -12.27
C GLU A 144 4.73 -17.69 -13.27
N SER A 145 5.40 -16.58 -12.95
CA SER A 145 6.50 -16.02 -13.75
C SER A 145 7.55 -17.08 -14.06
N LYS A 146 8.01 -17.81 -13.03
CA LYS A 146 8.95 -18.94 -13.18
C LYS A 146 8.39 -20.05 -14.06
N ALA A 147 7.11 -20.36 -13.98
CA ALA A 147 6.47 -21.36 -14.83
C ALA A 147 6.40 -20.93 -16.31
N PHE A 148 6.20 -19.64 -16.58
CA PHE A 148 6.21 -19.05 -17.92
C PHE A 148 7.62 -18.73 -18.45
N GLY A 149 8.64 -18.84 -17.62
CA GLY A 149 10.04 -18.59 -17.99
C GLY A 149 10.24 -17.17 -18.52
N PHE A 150 10.88 -17.04 -19.69
CA PHE A 150 11.26 -15.74 -20.26
C PHE A 150 10.06 -14.79 -20.47
N SER A 151 8.90 -15.33 -20.88
CA SER A 151 7.70 -14.52 -21.07
C SER A 151 7.16 -13.98 -19.75
N GLY A 152 7.24 -14.78 -18.68
CA GLY A 152 6.88 -14.35 -17.31
C GLY A 152 7.79 -13.23 -16.81
N HIS A 153 9.10 -13.44 -16.90
CA HIS A 153 10.10 -12.44 -16.51
C HIS A 153 9.93 -11.11 -17.26
N ASN A 154 9.76 -11.13 -18.58
CA ASN A 154 9.56 -9.90 -19.36
C ASN A 154 8.31 -9.13 -18.95
N TYR A 155 7.27 -9.86 -18.60
CA TYR A 155 6.02 -9.29 -18.15
C TYR A 155 6.17 -8.65 -16.76
N MET A 156 6.88 -9.30 -15.82
CA MET A 156 7.23 -8.71 -14.52
C MET A 156 8.07 -7.44 -14.64
N ASP A 157 9.04 -7.46 -15.56
CA ASP A 157 9.86 -6.30 -15.87
C ASP A 157 9.04 -5.15 -16.46
N TRP A 158 8.08 -5.47 -17.32
CA TRP A 158 7.16 -4.49 -17.88
C TRP A 158 6.23 -3.92 -16.80
N ASP A 159 5.66 -4.75 -15.92
CA ASP A 159 4.77 -4.30 -14.84
C ASP A 159 5.51 -3.40 -13.85
N GLY A 160 6.71 -3.81 -13.42
CA GLY A 160 7.57 -3.00 -12.56
C GLY A 160 7.88 -1.62 -13.16
N LYS A 161 8.23 -1.57 -14.46
CA LYS A 161 8.47 -0.29 -15.16
C LYS A 161 7.21 0.55 -15.30
N MET A 162 6.07 -0.10 -15.55
CA MET A 162 4.77 0.55 -15.73
C MET A 162 4.33 1.23 -14.43
N VAL A 163 4.38 0.52 -13.29
CA VAL A 163 3.97 1.09 -11.99
C VAL A 163 4.93 2.19 -11.50
N VAL A 164 6.23 2.03 -11.70
CA VAL A 164 7.23 3.06 -11.39
C VAL A 164 7.02 4.30 -12.27
N GLY A 165 6.65 4.10 -13.54
CA GLY A 165 6.31 5.15 -14.49
C GLY A 165 5.10 6.00 -14.11
N MET A 166 4.23 5.52 -13.20
CA MET A 166 3.10 6.31 -12.68
C MET A 166 3.53 7.47 -11.75
N GLN A 167 4.81 7.49 -11.31
CA GLN A 167 5.38 8.59 -10.52
C GLN A 167 4.55 8.96 -9.29
N THR A 168 4.08 7.96 -8.55
CA THR A 168 3.21 8.13 -7.37
C THR A 168 3.89 8.84 -6.19
N GLY A 169 5.22 8.97 -6.22
CA GLY A 169 6.01 9.60 -5.15
C GLY A 169 6.21 8.71 -3.91
N VAL A 170 5.76 7.46 -3.96
CA VAL A 170 5.91 6.48 -2.87
C VAL A 170 6.50 5.16 -3.38
N PRO A 171 7.16 4.37 -2.51
CA PRO A 171 7.73 3.08 -2.93
C PRO A 171 6.67 2.09 -3.40
N TRP A 172 7.05 1.29 -4.40
CA TRP A 172 6.28 0.16 -4.88
C TRP A 172 6.76 -1.14 -4.26
N VAL A 173 5.84 -2.05 -3.97
CA VAL A 173 6.14 -3.39 -3.45
C VAL A 173 5.51 -4.48 -4.31
N MET A 174 6.18 -5.62 -4.40
CA MET A 174 5.68 -6.85 -5.02
C MET A 174 5.88 -8.03 -4.06
N CYS A 175 4.81 -8.76 -3.77
CA CYS A 175 4.87 -9.88 -2.83
C CYS A 175 5.19 -11.20 -3.52
N LYS A 176 6.06 -12.01 -2.91
CA LYS A 176 6.60 -13.28 -3.44
C LYS A 176 7.24 -13.16 -4.84
N GLU A 177 7.84 -12.01 -5.12
CA GLU A 177 8.58 -11.77 -6.37
C GLU A 177 10.09 -11.73 -6.09
N GLU A 178 10.81 -12.81 -6.34
CA GLU A 178 12.24 -12.91 -5.98
C GLU A 178 13.14 -12.02 -6.84
N ASP A 179 12.76 -11.76 -8.08
CA ASP A 179 13.51 -10.99 -9.08
C ASP A 179 12.91 -9.61 -9.35
N ALA A 180 12.11 -9.06 -8.42
CA ALA A 180 11.54 -7.71 -8.54
C ALA A 180 12.61 -6.66 -8.88
N SER A 181 12.43 -6.00 -10.02
CA SER A 181 13.34 -4.98 -10.57
C SER A 181 13.37 -3.69 -9.74
N ASP A 182 14.52 -3.00 -9.71
CA ASP A 182 14.66 -1.71 -9.04
C ASP A 182 13.68 -0.67 -9.63
N PRO A 183 13.08 0.22 -8.82
CA PRO A 183 13.16 0.38 -7.36
C PRO A 183 12.06 -0.39 -6.57
N VAL A 184 11.43 -1.41 -7.14
CA VAL A 184 10.34 -2.16 -6.48
C VAL A 184 10.89 -3.03 -5.35
N ILE A 185 10.24 -3.04 -4.18
CA ILE A 185 10.66 -3.84 -3.02
C ILE A 185 9.95 -5.20 -3.06
N ASN A 186 10.71 -6.30 -3.02
CA ASN A 186 10.13 -7.62 -2.86
C ASN A 186 9.76 -7.90 -1.40
N THR A 187 8.61 -8.53 -1.18
CA THR A 187 8.07 -8.81 0.16
C THR A 187 7.66 -10.26 0.34
N CYS A 188 7.46 -10.65 1.60
CA CYS A 188 7.05 -12.00 1.97
C CYS A 188 5.59 -12.05 2.42
N ASN A 189 4.96 -13.19 2.19
CA ASN A 189 3.62 -13.55 2.67
C ASN A 189 3.69 -14.95 3.29
N GLY A 190 3.05 -15.14 4.44
CA GLY A 190 3.00 -16.45 5.07
C GLY A 190 2.64 -16.38 6.56
N VAL A 191 2.62 -17.55 7.19
CA VAL A 191 2.57 -17.66 8.65
C VAL A 191 3.90 -17.23 9.27
N TYR A 192 5.02 -17.58 8.61
CA TYR A 192 6.37 -17.26 9.03
C TYR A 192 7.16 -16.69 7.84
N CYS A 193 7.89 -15.61 8.09
CA CYS A 193 8.80 -14.96 7.12
C CYS A 193 10.11 -14.52 7.81
N ASP A 194 10.47 -15.17 8.91
CA ASP A 194 11.70 -14.93 9.66
C ASP A 194 12.97 -15.24 8.84
N ALA A 195 12.92 -16.23 7.95
CA ALA A 195 14.03 -16.56 7.04
C ALA A 195 14.09 -15.69 5.77
N PHE A 196 13.04 -14.92 5.45
CA PHE A 196 12.99 -14.12 4.24
C PHE A 196 14.05 -13.01 4.25
N THR A 197 14.72 -12.82 3.11
CA THR A 197 15.64 -11.70 2.87
C THR A 197 15.27 -11.04 1.55
N PRO A 198 15.20 -9.70 1.48
CA PRO A 198 15.02 -8.98 0.22
C PRO A 198 16.09 -9.35 -0.79
N ASN A 199 15.77 -9.25 -2.08
CA ASN A 199 16.69 -9.63 -3.16
C ASN A 199 17.85 -8.64 -3.35
N GLN A 200 17.82 -7.48 -2.70
CA GLN A 200 18.88 -6.47 -2.71
C GLN A 200 19.19 -5.98 -1.27
N PRO A 201 20.46 -5.71 -0.95
CA PRO A 201 20.90 -5.42 0.43
C PRO A 201 20.42 -4.05 0.95
N TYR A 202 20.01 -3.14 0.07
CA TYR A 202 19.53 -1.82 0.43
C TYR A 202 17.99 -1.75 0.55
N ARG A 203 17.28 -2.86 0.31
CA ARG A 203 15.83 -2.95 0.46
C ARG A 203 15.46 -3.42 1.88
N PRO A 204 14.40 -2.86 2.50
CA PRO A 204 13.98 -3.28 3.83
C PRO A 204 13.26 -4.64 3.77
N LYS A 205 13.35 -5.40 4.86
CA LYS A 205 12.57 -6.63 5.04
C LYS A 205 11.12 -6.30 5.37
N MET A 206 10.17 -6.84 4.60
CA MET A 206 8.74 -6.57 4.76
C MET A 206 7.90 -7.86 4.68
N LEU A 207 6.95 -8.00 5.60
CA LEU A 207 5.91 -9.03 5.62
C LEU A 207 4.58 -8.36 5.27
N THR A 208 4.10 -8.56 4.05
CA THR A 208 2.87 -7.92 3.54
C THR A 208 1.60 -8.68 3.89
N GLU A 209 1.70 -10.00 4.12
CA GLU A 209 0.60 -10.82 4.62
C GLU A 209 1.08 -11.75 5.74
N ALA A 210 0.85 -11.31 6.98
CA ALA A 210 0.90 -12.19 8.14
C ALA A 210 -0.44 -12.92 8.24
N TRP A 211 -0.48 -14.21 7.89
CA TRP A 211 -1.73 -14.97 7.92
C TRP A 211 -2.18 -15.23 9.37
N SER A 212 -3.20 -14.50 9.83
CA SER A 212 -3.78 -14.63 11.19
C SER A 212 -4.79 -15.79 11.32
N GLY A 213 -5.06 -16.48 10.22
CA GLY A 213 -6.02 -17.57 10.11
C GLY A 213 -6.17 -18.00 8.66
N TRP A 214 -7.17 -18.83 8.37
CA TRP A 214 -7.45 -19.30 7.02
C TRP A 214 -8.86 -18.93 6.58
N LYS A 215 -9.07 -18.81 5.26
CA LYS A 215 -10.41 -18.61 4.70
C LYS A 215 -11.31 -19.78 5.09
N THR A 216 -12.54 -19.50 5.52
CA THR A 216 -13.56 -20.53 5.69
C THR A 216 -14.01 -20.99 4.31
N MET A 217 -13.73 -22.24 3.97
CA MET A 217 -14.23 -22.86 2.74
C MET A 217 -15.54 -23.57 3.06
N GLN A 218 -16.64 -23.13 2.46
CA GLN A 218 -17.88 -23.89 2.49
C GLN A 218 -17.73 -25.02 1.47
N LEU A 219 -17.38 -26.22 1.94
CA LEU A 219 -17.50 -27.43 1.13
C LEU A 219 -18.98 -27.58 0.74
N CYS A 220 -19.27 -27.58 -0.57
CA CYS A 220 -20.56 -27.99 -1.12
C CYS A 220 -20.78 -29.49 -0.87
N ASP A 221 -20.92 -29.89 0.39
CA ASP A 221 -21.25 -31.26 0.80
C ASP A 221 -22.76 -31.56 0.66
N HIS A 222 -23.48 -30.71 -0.08
CA HIS A 222 -24.94 -30.77 -0.26
C HIS A 222 -25.38 -31.39 -1.60
N LEU A 223 -24.46 -31.67 -2.53
CA LEU A 223 -24.78 -32.29 -3.81
C LEU A 223 -24.54 -33.80 -3.86
N GLU A 224 -23.58 -34.36 -3.10
CA GLU A 224 -23.38 -35.83 -3.05
C GLU A 224 -24.39 -36.58 -2.17
N LYS A 225 -25.01 -35.93 -1.17
CA LYS A 225 -25.97 -36.61 -0.26
C LYS A 225 -27.39 -36.75 -0.82
N ARG A 226 -27.68 -36.22 -2.02
CA ARG A 226 -28.99 -36.39 -2.68
C ARG A 226 -29.06 -37.59 -3.62
N GLU A 227 -27.93 -38.11 -4.13
CA GLU A 227 -27.94 -39.27 -5.03
C GLU A 227 -27.89 -40.61 -4.29
N TRP A 228 -27.36 -40.67 -3.06
CA TRP A 228 -27.32 -41.92 -2.28
C TRP A 228 -28.61 -42.25 -1.49
N ARG A 229 -29.65 -41.41 -1.55
CA ARG A 229 -30.99 -41.71 -0.99
C ARG A 229 -32.01 -42.15 -2.04
N ARG A 230 -31.56 -42.48 -3.26
CA ARG A 230 -32.40 -42.96 -4.36
C ARG A 230 -31.84 -44.22 -5.07
N SER A 231 -30.96 -44.96 -4.41
CA SER A 231 -30.52 -46.31 -4.83
C SER A 231 -30.80 -47.32 -3.73
#